data_AF-Q97YA5-F1
#
_entry.id   AF-Q97YA5-F1
#
_cell.length_a   1.000
_cell.length_b   1.000
_cell.length_c   1.000
_cell.angle_alpha   90.00
_cell.angle_beta   90.00
_cell.angle_gamma   90.00
#
_symmetry.space_group_name_H-M   'P 1'
#
loop_
_entity.id
_entity.type
_entity.pdbx_description
1 polymer ?
#
loop_
_entity_poly.entity_id
_entity_poly.type
_entity_poly.pdbx_seq_one_letter_code
_entity_poly.pdbx_strand_id
1 'polypeptide(L)'
;MQRSPIRRSNYTPRNEKGLEGVIELQLNVVSDYLHVGSGKYDVEVMRSVSDVKRLVEDYLSGGNKRIPNNVDQYFSMVAFLMVRNKDNVVIPGSTIKGMVRSRLELSVPGSCYIVTGHSTSSSAVYKRIFNPDPNRGSDRFDVNKFPQVCPVCDLLGNMGLASRVSLSDFVMTSGKVDYVNVKGRDYEVVTKGSIFAGKVLYKSLKPVEIGMLLYGFGFVKDCNGSKVMLLGRFKFSDKRFGRVKFSLKTPIADCNKLVSDFVKQFNPRYINEEW
;
A
#
# COMPACT_ATOMS: atom_id res chain seq x y z
N MET A 1 -20.50 4.42 -26.05
CA MET A 1 -20.59 4.73 -24.61
C MET A 1 -19.79 5.99 -24.33
N GLN A 2 -20.45 7.04 -23.84
CA GLN A 2 -19.79 8.27 -23.41
C GLN A 2 -18.82 7.94 -22.27
N ARG A 3 -17.52 8.19 -22.49
CA ARG A 3 -16.50 8.11 -21.43
C ARG A 3 -16.96 9.02 -20.30
N SER A 4 -17.13 8.51 -19.07
CA SER A 4 -17.38 9.37 -17.91
C SER A 4 -16.33 10.48 -17.91
N PRO A 5 -16.72 11.77 -18.04
CA PRO A 5 -15.73 12.83 -18.21
C PRO A 5 -14.89 12.92 -16.93
N ILE A 6 -13.58 12.72 -17.08
CA ILE A 6 -12.61 12.99 -16.03
C ILE A 6 -12.73 14.49 -15.69
N ARG A 7 -12.98 14.80 -14.41
CA ARG A 7 -13.02 16.16 -13.88
C ARG A 7 -11.59 16.67 -13.84
N ARG A 8 -11.30 17.71 -14.62
CA ARG A 8 -9.98 18.34 -14.65
C ARG A 8 -10.04 19.78 -14.23
N SER A 9 -8.95 20.26 -13.68
CA SER A 9 -8.66 21.66 -13.44
C SER A 9 -7.21 21.93 -13.82
N ASN A 10 -6.84 23.20 -13.96
CA ASN A 10 -5.43 23.56 -14.08
C ASN A 10 -4.66 22.97 -12.88
N TYR A 11 -3.48 22.41 -13.16
CA TYR A 11 -2.61 21.88 -12.11
C TYR A 11 -2.20 22.99 -11.14
N THR A 12 -1.93 22.62 -9.89
CA THR A 12 -1.39 23.54 -8.88
C THR A 12 0.14 23.59 -9.04
N PRO A 13 0.77 24.73 -9.36
CA PRO A 13 2.23 24.82 -9.37
C PRO A 13 2.86 24.32 -8.06
N ARG A 14 3.90 23.48 -8.16
CA ARG A 14 4.51 22.82 -6.99
C ARG A 14 5.28 23.77 -6.06
N ASN A 15 5.51 24.99 -6.54
CA ASN A 15 6.08 26.11 -5.84
C ASN A 15 5.03 27.15 -5.39
N GLU A 16 3.74 26.93 -5.66
CA GLU A 16 2.67 27.84 -5.21
C GLU A 16 2.64 27.89 -3.67
N LYS A 17 2.30 29.06 -3.10
CA LYS A 17 2.08 29.17 -1.66
C LYS A 17 0.79 28.45 -1.28
N GLY A 18 0.84 27.65 -0.23
CA GLY A 18 -0.31 26.94 0.32
C GLY A 18 0.03 26.34 1.68
N LEU A 19 -0.84 25.48 2.20
CA LEU A 19 -0.57 24.80 3.47
C LEU A 19 0.56 23.78 3.28
N GLU A 20 1.47 23.77 4.24
CA GLU A 20 2.56 22.81 4.33
C GLU A 20 2.65 22.28 5.77
N GLY A 21 3.07 21.02 5.91
CA GLY A 21 3.12 20.41 7.22
C GLY A 21 3.35 18.91 7.18
N VAL A 22 3.22 18.31 8.36
CA VAL A 22 3.45 16.88 8.59
C VAL A 22 2.25 16.30 9.32
N ILE A 23 1.73 15.17 8.81
CA ILE A 23 0.73 14.36 9.50
C ILE A 23 1.43 13.10 10.00
N GLU A 24 1.43 12.90 11.32
CA GLU A 24 1.96 11.69 11.94
C GLU A 24 0.84 10.66 12.10
N LEU A 25 1.06 9.46 11.55
CA LEU A 25 0.08 8.39 11.52
C LEU A 25 0.61 7.14 12.22
N GLN A 26 -0.32 6.41 12.79
CA GLN A 26 -0.12 5.06 13.28
C GLN A 26 -1.01 4.11 12.48
N LEU A 27 -0.45 2.98 12.04
CA LEU A 27 -1.13 1.89 11.36
C LEU A 27 -1.18 0.70 12.31
N ASN A 28 -2.38 0.15 12.51
CA ASN A 28 -2.62 -1.04 13.32
C ASN A 28 -3.09 -2.19 12.43
N VAL A 29 -2.48 -3.36 12.57
CA VAL A 29 -2.86 -4.58 11.86
C VAL A 29 -4.05 -5.23 12.57
N VAL A 30 -5.18 -5.37 11.87
CA VAL A 30 -6.46 -5.84 12.44
C VAL A 30 -6.75 -7.29 12.05
N SER A 31 -6.30 -7.72 10.87
CA SER A 31 -6.36 -9.12 10.46
C SER A 31 -5.29 -9.96 11.14
N ASP A 32 -5.44 -11.28 11.09
CA ASP A 32 -4.49 -12.24 11.66
C ASP A 32 -3.07 -12.01 11.14
N TYR A 33 -2.94 -11.71 9.85
CA TYR A 33 -1.66 -11.55 9.17
C TYR A 33 -1.64 -10.30 8.27
N LEU A 34 -0.45 -9.74 8.06
CA LEU A 34 -0.16 -8.77 7.01
C LEU A 34 1.19 -9.12 6.37
N HIS A 35 1.21 -9.18 5.04
CA HIS A 35 2.43 -9.38 4.27
C HIS A 35 2.62 -8.24 3.25
N VAL A 36 3.76 -7.58 3.32
CA VAL A 36 4.25 -6.60 2.33
C VAL A 36 5.63 -7.04 1.90
N GLY A 37 5.68 -7.78 0.79
CA GLY A 37 6.90 -8.44 0.34
C GLY A 37 7.95 -7.48 -0.18
N SER A 38 9.21 -7.79 0.10
CA SER A 38 10.40 -7.10 -0.41
C SER A 38 10.77 -7.43 -1.86
N GLY A 39 10.14 -8.45 -2.43
CA GLY A 39 10.56 -9.05 -3.70
C GLY A 39 11.79 -9.95 -3.56
N LYS A 40 12.36 -10.07 -2.35
CA LYS A 40 13.44 -10.99 -2.01
C LYS A 40 12.85 -12.28 -1.42
N TYR A 41 13.57 -13.37 -1.66
CA TYR A 41 13.42 -14.64 -0.97
C TYR A 41 14.70 -14.85 -0.16
N ASP A 42 14.57 -15.47 1.01
CA ASP A 42 15.74 -15.82 1.82
C ASP A 42 15.75 -17.30 2.13
N VAL A 43 16.97 -17.81 2.26
CA VAL A 43 17.29 -19.20 2.59
C VAL A 43 18.42 -19.12 3.60
N GLU A 44 18.09 -19.29 4.87
CA GLU A 44 19.05 -19.27 5.96
C GLU A 44 19.62 -20.66 6.19
N VAL A 45 20.91 -20.77 6.55
CA VAL A 45 21.49 -22.06 6.94
C VAL A 45 21.09 -22.37 8.39
N MET A 46 20.23 -23.35 8.59
CA MET A 46 19.67 -23.73 9.90
C MET A 46 20.61 -24.57 10.77
N ARG A 47 21.61 -25.24 10.18
CA ARG A 47 22.58 -26.07 10.89
C ARG A 47 23.98 -25.76 10.42
N SER A 48 24.93 -25.55 11.34
CA SER A 48 26.34 -25.37 10.97
C SER A 48 26.82 -26.61 10.23
N VAL A 49 27.27 -26.44 8.99
CA VAL A 49 27.89 -27.53 8.23
C VAL A 49 29.35 -27.58 8.64
N SER A 50 29.72 -28.57 9.45
CA SER A 50 31.10 -28.77 9.89
C SER A 50 32.04 -29.18 8.75
N ASP A 51 31.51 -29.80 7.70
CA ASP A 51 32.30 -30.31 6.57
C ASP A 51 31.60 -30.07 5.22
N VAL A 52 31.76 -28.86 4.69
CA VAL A 52 31.13 -28.43 3.43
C VAL A 52 31.60 -29.28 2.24
N LYS A 53 32.87 -29.70 2.24
CA LYS A 53 33.45 -30.54 1.17
C LYS A 53 32.72 -31.88 1.05
N ARG A 54 32.50 -32.55 2.18
CA ARG A 54 31.83 -33.85 2.22
C ARG A 54 30.38 -33.76 1.73
N LEU A 55 29.66 -32.70 2.11
CA LEU A 55 28.29 -32.44 1.65
C LEU A 55 28.22 -32.24 0.12
N VAL A 56 29.20 -31.54 -0.45
CA VAL A 56 29.29 -31.31 -1.91
C VAL A 56 29.71 -32.58 -2.65
N GLU A 57 30.65 -33.35 -2.11
CA GLU A 57 31.07 -34.64 -2.67
C GLU A 57 29.93 -35.66 -2.65
N ASP A 58 29.15 -35.74 -1.57
CA ASP A 58 27.95 -36.60 -1.48
C ASP A 58 26.87 -36.19 -2.49
N TYR A 59 26.76 -34.89 -2.80
CA TYR A 59 25.83 -34.37 -3.81
C TYR A 59 26.29 -34.66 -5.25
N LEU A 60 27.58 -34.46 -5.54
CA LEU A 60 28.17 -34.62 -6.88
C LEU A 60 28.41 -36.08 -7.27
N SER A 61 28.69 -36.95 -6.29
CA SER A 61 29.02 -38.36 -6.53
C SER A 61 27.81 -39.23 -6.92
N GLY A 62 26.59 -38.69 -6.88
CA GLY A 62 25.39 -39.37 -7.39
C GLY A 62 25.08 -40.71 -6.70
N GLY A 63 25.68 -40.97 -5.54
CA GLY A 63 25.68 -42.23 -4.80
C GLY A 63 24.36 -42.53 -4.08
N ASN A 64 23.23 -42.27 -4.74
CA ASN A 64 21.92 -42.91 -4.62
C ASN A 64 20.92 -42.02 -5.36
N LYS A 65 20.02 -42.65 -6.12
CA LYS A 65 18.95 -42.01 -6.93
C LYS A 65 17.89 -41.23 -6.11
N ARG A 66 18.24 -40.75 -4.91
CA ARG A 66 17.44 -39.82 -4.11
C ARG A 66 18.44 -38.84 -3.53
N ILE A 67 18.26 -37.57 -3.86
CA ILE A 67 18.79 -36.42 -3.12
C ILE A 67 18.85 -36.82 -1.64
N PRO A 68 19.98 -36.65 -0.91
CA PRO A 68 20.01 -37.03 0.49
C PRO A 68 18.85 -36.30 1.17
N ASN A 69 17.89 -37.06 1.72
CA ASN A 69 16.63 -36.57 2.31
C ASN A 69 16.81 -35.54 3.44
N ASN A 70 18.04 -35.12 3.72
CA ASN A 70 18.44 -34.28 4.82
C ASN A 70 19.15 -32.98 4.39
N VAL A 71 19.47 -32.73 3.10
CA VAL A 71 20.08 -31.44 2.69
C VAL A 71 19.11 -30.29 2.97
N ASP A 72 17.82 -30.49 2.70
CA ASP A 72 16.76 -29.52 3.01
C ASP A 72 16.64 -29.21 4.51
N GLN A 73 17.15 -30.06 5.41
CA GLN A 73 17.16 -29.78 6.86
C GLN A 73 18.27 -28.82 7.29
N TYR A 74 19.24 -28.54 6.40
CA TYR A 74 20.32 -27.57 6.67
C TYR A 74 19.92 -26.16 6.28
N PHE A 75 18.82 -25.97 5.55
CA PHE A 75 18.38 -24.68 5.05
C PHE A 75 16.97 -24.36 5.56
N SER A 76 16.66 -23.09 5.78
CA SER A 76 15.32 -22.65 6.12
C SER A 76 14.42 -22.80 4.91
N MET A 77 13.12 -23.04 5.16
CA MET A 77 12.14 -23.01 4.08
C MET A 77 12.20 -21.65 3.39
N VAL A 78 12.28 -21.65 2.05
CA VAL A 78 12.34 -20.42 1.25
C VAL A 78 11.12 -19.56 1.57
N ALA A 79 11.34 -18.51 2.35
CA ALA A 79 10.28 -17.62 2.79
C ALA A 79 10.31 -16.32 2.00
N PHE A 80 9.13 -15.84 1.60
CA PHE A 80 8.98 -14.49 1.08
C PHE A 80 9.03 -13.51 2.24
N LEU A 81 10.08 -12.69 2.28
CA LEU A 81 10.32 -11.79 3.40
C LEU A 81 9.55 -10.47 3.28
N MET A 82 9.22 -9.90 4.44
CA MET A 82 8.77 -8.52 4.59
C MET A 82 9.88 -7.55 4.14
N VAL A 83 9.49 -6.32 3.79
CA VAL A 83 10.46 -5.24 3.58
C VAL A 83 11.10 -4.86 4.92
N ARG A 84 12.43 -4.68 4.91
CA ARG A 84 13.20 -4.20 6.06
C ARG A 84 14.00 -2.96 5.70
N ASN A 85 14.12 -2.05 6.66
CA ASN A 85 15.09 -0.95 6.62
C ASN A 85 16.02 -1.15 7.82
N LYS A 86 17.28 -1.52 7.52
CA LYS A 86 18.20 -2.10 8.51
C LYS A 86 17.52 -3.30 9.19
N ASP A 87 17.38 -3.28 10.50
CA ASP A 87 16.79 -4.38 11.27
C ASP A 87 15.27 -4.26 11.46
N ASN A 88 14.69 -3.11 11.12
CA ASN A 88 13.27 -2.87 11.36
C ASN A 88 12.42 -3.34 10.19
N VAL A 89 11.34 -4.06 10.48
CA VAL A 89 10.29 -4.37 9.50
C VAL A 89 9.57 -3.06 9.15
N VAL A 90 9.43 -2.81 7.85
CA VAL A 90 8.81 -1.58 7.34
C VAL A 90 7.75 -1.88 6.29
N ILE A 91 6.80 -0.97 6.16
CA ILE A 91 5.91 -0.88 5.01
C ILE A 91 6.36 0.33 4.20
N PRO A 92 6.81 0.15 2.94
CA PRO A 92 7.29 1.26 2.14
C PRO A 92 6.26 2.38 1.99
N GLY A 93 6.72 3.63 2.06
CA GLY A 93 5.86 4.80 1.85
C GLY A 93 5.18 4.77 0.48
N SER A 94 5.83 4.20 -0.53
CA SER A 94 5.28 3.95 -1.87
C SER A 94 4.09 2.98 -1.86
N THR A 95 4.12 1.93 -1.02
CA THR A 95 3.03 0.97 -0.85
C THR A 95 1.82 1.64 -0.20
N ILE A 96 2.03 2.41 0.87
CA ILE A 96 0.96 3.18 1.52
C ILE A 96 0.39 4.22 0.56
N LYS A 97 1.25 4.93 -0.17
CA LYS A 97 0.84 5.91 -1.18
C LYS A 97 0.01 5.26 -2.29
N GLY A 98 0.41 4.08 -2.75
CA GLY A 98 -0.35 3.30 -3.73
C GLY A 98 -1.74 2.93 -3.23
N MET A 99 -1.86 2.48 -1.97
CA MET A 99 -3.15 2.18 -1.33
C MET A 99 -4.05 3.43 -1.26
N VAL A 100 -3.53 4.55 -0.75
CA VAL A 100 -4.25 5.83 -0.64
C VAL A 100 -4.68 6.31 -2.04
N ARG A 101 -3.77 6.23 -3.01
CA ARG A 101 -4.02 6.61 -4.40
C ARG A 101 -5.15 5.80 -5.01
N SER A 102 -5.04 4.47 -5.01
CA SER A 102 -6.06 3.61 -5.62
C SER A 102 -7.43 3.85 -4.99
N ARG A 103 -7.49 4.05 -3.68
CA ARG A 103 -8.75 4.40 -3.01
C ARG A 103 -9.34 5.70 -3.55
N LEU A 104 -8.55 6.77 -3.62
CA LEU A 104 -9.03 8.08 -4.10
C LEU A 104 -9.41 8.06 -5.57
N GLU A 105 -8.65 7.36 -6.41
CA GLU A 105 -8.98 7.15 -7.83
C GLU A 105 -10.33 6.41 -7.98
N LEU A 106 -10.63 5.46 -7.09
CA LEU A 106 -11.87 4.67 -7.15
C LEU A 106 -13.05 5.36 -6.47
N SER A 107 -12.82 6.21 -5.46
CA SER A 107 -13.87 6.90 -4.71
C SER A 107 -14.25 8.24 -5.31
N VAL A 108 -13.30 9.03 -5.82
CA VAL A 108 -13.57 10.38 -6.34
C VAL A 108 -14.15 10.30 -7.74
N PRO A 109 -15.39 10.79 -7.97
CA PRO A 109 -15.98 10.86 -9.30
C PRO A 109 -15.11 11.72 -10.25
N GLY A 110 -14.92 11.24 -11.47
CA GLY A 110 -14.14 11.95 -12.48
C GLY A 110 -12.63 12.00 -12.22
N SER A 111 -12.09 11.17 -11.32
CA SER A 111 -10.63 11.01 -11.20
C SER A 111 -10.06 10.06 -12.27
N CYS A 112 -8.76 10.14 -12.53
CA CYS A 112 -8.04 9.24 -13.42
C CYS A 112 -7.71 7.91 -12.74
N TYR A 113 -7.43 6.89 -13.55
CA TYR A 113 -6.71 5.69 -13.13
C TYR A 113 -5.29 5.78 -13.70
N ILE A 114 -4.26 5.86 -12.86
CA ILE A 114 -2.89 5.90 -13.39
C ILE A 114 -2.51 4.57 -14.05
N VAL A 115 -3.02 3.46 -13.50
CA VAL A 115 -2.83 2.12 -14.06
C VAL A 115 -3.95 1.87 -15.05
N THR A 116 -3.62 1.91 -16.34
CA THR A 116 -4.58 1.84 -17.46
C THR A 116 -4.55 0.52 -18.24
N GLY A 117 -3.83 -0.48 -17.72
CA GLY A 117 -3.77 -1.81 -18.35
C GLY A 117 -5.02 -2.65 -18.07
N HIS A 118 -5.48 -3.38 -19.08
CA HIS A 118 -6.42 -4.48 -18.87
C HIS A 118 -5.72 -5.54 -18.03
N SER A 119 -6.05 -5.60 -16.74
CA SER A 119 -5.60 -6.68 -15.88
C SER A 119 -6.16 -7.99 -16.43
N THR A 120 -5.27 -8.90 -16.84
CA THR A 120 -5.62 -10.25 -17.28
C THR A 120 -6.18 -11.10 -16.13
N SER A 121 -5.97 -10.68 -14.87
CA SER A 121 -6.39 -11.43 -13.68
C SER A 121 -6.81 -10.49 -12.52
N SER A 122 -7.94 -9.79 -12.67
CA SER A 122 -8.53 -9.05 -11.55
C SER A 122 -9.38 -9.95 -10.65
N SER A 123 -9.10 -9.94 -9.35
CA SER A 123 -9.90 -10.68 -8.35
C SER A 123 -11.38 -10.29 -8.42
N ALA A 124 -12.28 -11.28 -8.32
CA ALA A 124 -13.72 -11.04 -8.24
C ALA A 124 -14.09 -10.18 -7.02
N VAL A 125 -13.36 -10.33 -5.91
CA VAL A 125 -13.52 -9.51 -4.71
C VAL A 125 -13.13 -8.06 -4.98
N TYR A 126 -12.03 -7.82 -5.68
CA TYR A 126 -11.61 -6.48 -6.08
C TYR A 126 -12.68 -5.80 -6.96
N LYS A 127 -13.19 -6.50 -7.98
CA LYS A 127 -14.26 -5.99 -8.86
C LYS A 127 -15.54 -5.68 -8.05
N ARG A 128 -15.90 -6.52 -7.08
CA ARG A 128 -17.08 -6.32 -6.23
C ARG A 128 -16.96 -5.10 -5.31
N ILE A 129 -15.83 -4.97 -4.62
CA ILE A 129 -15.60 -3.89 -3.65
C ILE A 129 -15.49 -2.53 -4.33
N PHE A 130 -14.66 -2.46 -5.37
CA PHE A 130 -14.30 -1.18 -5.98
C PHE A 130 -15.15 -0.83 -7.20
N ASN A 131 -15.62 -1.84 -7.95
CA ASN A 131 -16.35 -1.68 -9.21
C ASN A 131 -15.69 -0.63 -10.14
N PRO A 132 -14.45 -0.88 -10.60
CA PRO A 132 -13.69 0.07 -11.40
C PRO A 132 -14.33 0.29 -12.78
N ASP A 133 -14.29 1.53 -13.28
CA ASP A 133 -14.75 1.88 -14.64
C ASP A 133 -13.69 1.49 -15.68
N PRO A 134 -13.92 0.48 -16.53
CA PRO A 134 -12.91 0.04 -17.51
C PRO A 134 -12.59 1.10 -18.58
N ASN A 135 -13.43 2.12 -18.73
CA ASN A 135 -13.25 3.17 -19.72
C ASN A 135 -12.44 4.37 -19.19
N ARG A 136 -12.00 4.32 -17.94
CA ARG A 136 -11.30 5.41 -17.27
C ARG A 136 -9.80 5.26 -17.44
N GLY A 137 -9.20 6.28 -18.07
CA GLY A 137 -7.77 6.34 -18.36
C GLY A 137 -6.98 7.22 -17.39
N SER A 138 -5.69 7.39 -17.71
CA SER A 138 -4.79 8.35 -17.06
C SER A 138 -4.69 9.61 -17.91
N ASP A 139 -4.50 10.75 -17.25
CA ASP A 139 -4.16 12.00 -17.94
C ASP A 139 -2.73 11.94 -18.48
N ARG A 140 -2.51 12.54 -19.65
CA ARG A 140 -1.18 12.83 -20.20
C ARG A 140 -0.82 14.26 -19.82
N PHE A 141 -0.23 14.45 -18.65
CA PHE A 141 0.13 15.79 -18.19
C PHE A 141 1.35 16.34 -18.96
N ASP A 142 1.21 17.57 -19.45
CA ASP A 142 2.29 18.35 -20.05
C ASP A 142 1.98 19.81 -19.74
N VAL A 143 2.91 20.52 -19.08
CA VAL A 143 2.68 21.90 -18.63
C VAL A 143 2.33 22.86 -19.77
N ASN A 144 2.85 22.62 -20.98
CA ASN A 144 2.67 23.49 -22.13
C ASN A 144 1.49 23.05 -23.01
N LYS A 145 1.21 21.75 -23.09
CA LYS A 145 0.19 21.20 -24.00
C LYS A 145 -1.11 20.79 -23.29
N PHE A 146 -0.99 20.19 -22.11
CA PHE A 146 -2.09 19.60 -21.36
C PHE A 146 -1.94 19.93 -19.86
N PRO A 147 -2.11 21.21 -19.47
CA PRO A 147 -1.86 21.67 -18.10
C PRO A 147 -2.96 21.23 -17.12
N GLN A 148 -4.02 20.62 -17.63
CA GLN A 148 -5.16 20.19 -16.82
C GLN A 148 -4.97 18.77 -16.32
N VAL A 149 -5.27 18.54 -15.05
CA VAL A 149 -5.15 17.23 -14.38
C VAL A 149 -6.34 16.96 -13.49
N CYS A 150 -6.63 15.69 -13.27
CA CYS A 150 -7.61 15.32 -12.25
C CYS A 150 -7.12 15.63 -10.82
N PRO A 151 -8.04 15.83 -9.85
CA PRO A 151 -7.69 16.19 -8.47
C PRO A 151 -6.73 15.20 -7.79
N VAL A 152 -6.86 13.90 -8.07
CA VAL A 152 -6.00 12.87 -7.47
C VAL A 152 -4.57 12.96 -8.02
N CYS A 153 -4.44 13.14 -9.33
CA CYS A 153 -3.15 13.34 -9.99
C CYS A 153 -2.48 14.65 -9.56
N ASP A 154 -3.26 15.70 -9.34
CA ASP A 154 -2.70 16.96 -8.85
C ASP A 154 -2.15 16.86 -7.42
N LEU A 155 -2.76 16.02 -6.57
CA LEU A 155 -2.32 15.76 -5.21
C LEU A 155 -1.12 14.79 -5.15
N LEU A 156 -1.28 13.60 -5.75
CA LEU A 156 -0.37 12.46 -5.58
C LEU A 156 0.65 12.29 -6.73
N GLY A 157 0.53 13.11 -7.76
CA GLY A 157 1.39 13.09 -8.94
C GLY A 157 0.89 12.19 -10.08
N ASN A 158 1.48 12.38 -11.25
CA ASN A 158 1.29 11.58 -12.45
C ASN A 158 2.61 11.52 -13.24
N MET A 159 2.66 10.76 -14.33
CA MET A 159 3.79 10.85 -15.25
C MET A 159 3.98 12.29 -15.72
N GLY A 160 5.19 12.84 -15.54
CA GLY A 160 5.49 14.25 -15.83
C GLY A 160 5.03 15.26 -14.77
N LEU A 161 4.39 14.82 -13.68
CA LEU A 161 3.89 15.70 -12.61
C LEU A 161 4.31 15.19 -11.23
N ALA A 162 5.17 15.94 -10.55
CA ALA A 162 5.61 15.62 -9.20
C ALA A 162 4.43 15.60 -8.21
N SER A 163 4.55 14.80 -7.16
CA SER A 163 3.57 14.75 -6.07
C SER A 163 3.73 15.94 -5.12
N ARG A 164 2.62 16.46 -4.60
CA ARG A 164 2.62 17.44 -3.49
C ARG A 164 2.66 16.78 -2.11
N VAL A 165 2.56 15.45 -2.09
CA VAL A 165 2.58 14.62 -0.88
C VAL A 165 3.71 13.59 -0.96
N SER A 166 4.48 13.49 0.12
CA SER A 166 5.50 12.47 0.34
C SER A 166 5.17 11.65 1.58
N LEU A 167 5.32 10.33 1.49
CA LEU A 167 5.05 9.41 2.59
C LEU A 167 6.37 8.77 3.01
N SER A 168 6.68 8.84 4.30
CA SER A 168 7.78 8.05 4.86
C SER A 168 7.45 6.57 4.83
N ASP A 169 8.47 5.74 4.96
CA ASP A 169 8.25 4.35 5.34
C ASP A 169 7.57 4.30 6.71
N PHE A 170 6.65 3.34 6.85
CA PHE A 170 5.99 3.04 8.10
C PHE A 170 6.82 1.98 8.81
N VAL A 171 7.42 2.36 9.93
CA VAL A 171 8.35 1.50 10.69
C VAL A 171 7.58 0.81 11.80
N MET A 172 7.79 -0.50 11.96
CA MET A 172 7.17 -1.28 13.02
C MET A 172 7.66 -0.77 14.39
N THR A 173 6.73 -0.36 15.25
CA THR A 173 7.04 0.11 16.60
C THR A 173 6.71 -0.92 17.68
N SER A 174 5.79 -1.84 17.39
CA SER A 174 5.41 -2.93 18.30
C SER A 174 4.72 -4.05 17.51
N GLY A 175 4.82 -5.28 18.00
CA GLY A 175 4.13 -6.45 17.44
C GLY A 175 5.05 -7.65 17.27
N LYS A 176 4.59 -8.63 16.51
CA LYS A 176 5.31 -9.89 16.28
C LYS A 176 5.37 -10.21 14.79
N VAL A 177 6.52 -10.76 14.38
CA VAL A 177 6.73 -11.40 13.09
C VAL A 177 6.51 -12.91 13.24
N ASP A 178 5.83 -13.51 12.28
CA ASP A 178 5.57 -14.94 12.21
C ASP A 178 5.73 -15.45 10.78
N TYR A 179 5.66 -16.76 10.59
CA TYR A 179 5.71 -17.40 9.27
C TYR A 179 4.42 -18.18 9.03
N VAL A 180 3.88 -18.05 7.83
CA VAL A 180 2.64 -18.76 7.46
C VAL A 180 2.74 -19.34 6.07
N ASN A 181 2.32 -20.61 5.95
CA ASN A 181 2.25 -21.28 4.66
C ASN A 181 0.97 -20.90 3.92
N VAL A 182 1.12 -20.34 2.72
CA VAL A 182 0.01 -20.01 1.83
C VAL A 182 0.21 -20.74 0.51
N LYS A 183 -0.59 -21.80 0.30
CA LYS A 183 -0.58 -22.64 -0.90
C LYS A 183 0.81 -23.25 -1.20
N GLY A 184 1.44 -23.82 -0.18
CA GLY A 184 2.74 -24.51 -0.31
C GLY A 184 3.95 -23.58 -0.40
N ARG A 185 3.81 -22.32 0.02
CA ARG A 185 4.91 -21.34 0.09
C ARG A 185 4.83 -20.59 1.40
N ASP A 186 5.97 -20.37 2.04
CA ASP A 186 6.03 -19.64 3.30
C ASP A 186 6.22 -18.15 3.09
N TYR A 187 5.55 -17.37 3.93
CA TYR A 187 5.60 -15.92 3.93
C TYR A 187 5.89 -15.44 5.34
N GLU A 188 6.88 -14.57 5.46
CA GLU A 188 7.08 -13.77 6.66
C GLU A 188 5.91 -12.77 6.76
N VAL A 189 5.25 -12.74 7.91
CA VAL A 189 4.07 -11.91 8.15
C VAL A 189 4.20 -11.18 9.47
N VAL A 190 3.54 -10.04 9.58
CA VAL A 190 3.28 -9.42 10.89
C VAL A 190 1.90 -9.79 11.37
N THR A 191 1.79 -10.08 12.66
CA THR A 191 0.54 -10.60 13.24
C THR A 191 -0.40 -9.47 13.64
N LYS A 192 -1.67 -9.83 13.86
CA LYS A 192 -2.69 -8.97 14.47
C LYS A 192 -2.16 -8.22 15.69
N GLY A 193 -2.54 -6.96 15.81
CA GLY A 193 -2.12 -6.06 16.89
C GLY A 193 -0.77 -5.38 16.65
N SER A 194 -0.04 -5.75 15.60
CA SER A 194 1.20 -5.06 15.24
C SER A 194 0.93 -3.60 14.84
N ILE A 195 1.85 -2.73 15.22
CA ILE A 195 1.75 -1.28 15.11
C ILE A 195 2.93 -0.76 14.29
N PHE A 196 2.63 0.12 13.35
CA PHE A 196 3.61 0.84 12.56
C PHE A 196 3.39 2.35 12.68
N ALA A 197 4.46 3.13 12.64
CA ALA A 197 4.39 4.58 12.65
C ALA A 197 5.05 5.16 11.39
N GLY A 198 4.43 6.18 10.81
CA GLY A 198 4.94 6.87 9.64
C GLY A 198 4.45 8.31 9.58
N LYS A 199 4.97 9.06 8.62
CA LYS A 199 4.69 10.48 8.43
C LYS A 199 4.29 10.77 7.00
N VAL A 200 3.41 11.75 6.85
CA VAL A 200 3.00 12.29 5.55
C VAL A 200 3.39 13.75 5.51
N LEU A 201 4.34 14.08 4.64
CA LEU A 201 4.73 15.45 4.38
C LEU A 201 3.89 15.98 3.22
N TYR A 202 3.33 17.17 3.37
CA TYR A 202 2.56 17.82 2.32
C TYR A 202 3.03 19.26 2.15
N LYS A 203 2.91 19.75 0.92
CA LYS A 203 3.28 21.11 0.55
C LYS A 203 2.28 21.69 -0.45
N SER A 204 2.02 22.99 -0.33
CA SER A 204 1.16 23.73 -1.27
C SER A 204 -0.24 23.10 -1.38
N LEU A 205 -0.82 22.64 -0.26
CA LEU A 205 -2.18 22.08 -0.24
C LEU A 205 -3.22 23.12 0.18
N LYS A 206 -4.44 22.93 -0.33
CA LYS A 206 -5.66 23.60 0.14
C LYS A 206 -6.28 22.77 1.28
N PRO A 207 -7.08 23.37 2.18
CA PRO A 207 -7.76 22.64 3.26
C PRO A 207 -8.54 21.40 2.77
N VAL A 208 -9.28 21.54 1.67
CA VAL A 208 -10.05 20.43 1.08
C VAL A 208 -9.16 19.27 0.59
N GLU A 209 -7.92 19.55 0.20
CA GLU A 209 -6.97 18.53 -0.26
C GLU A 209 -6.35 17.77 0.91
N ILE A 210 -6.23 18.41 2.08
CA ILE A 210 -5.91 17.71 3.33
C ILE A 210 -7.07 16.78 3.70
N GLY A 211 -8.32 17.23 3.56
CA GLY A 211 -9.51 16.38 3.72
C GLY A 211 -9.52 15.19 2.76
N MET A 212 -9.15 15.41 1.50
CA MET A 212 -8.97 14.36 0.50
C MET A 212 -7.90 13.34 0.90
N LEU A 213 -6.75 13.80 1.39
CA LEU A 213 -5.68 12.94 1.87
C LEU A 213 -6.13 12.08 3.05
N LEU A 214 -6.79 12.68 4.05
CA LEU A 214 -7.36 11.99 5.21
C LEU A 214 -8.41 10.95 4.80
N TYR A 215 -9.30 11.27 3.86
CA TYR A 215 -10.26 10.32 3.31
C TYR A 215 -9.57 9.13 2.63
N GLY A 216 -8.46 9.38 1.95
CA GLY A 216 -7.60 8.36 1.35
C GLY A 216 -6.97 7.41 2.37
N PHE A 217 -6.73 7.85 3.61
CA PHE A 217 -6.34 7.01 4.74
C PHE A 217 -7.53 6.32 5.44
N GLY A 218 -8.75 6.59 5.00
CA GLY A 218 -9.96 5.96 5.52
C GLY A 218 -10.66 6.74 6.65
N PHE A 219 -10.29 8.00 6.89
CA PHE A 219 -11.05 8.92 7.76
C PHE A 219 -12.26 9.46 6.98
N VAL A 220 -13.44 8.85 7.17
CA VAL A 220 -14.63 9.12 6.34
C VAL A 220 -15.63 10.06 7.01
N LYS A 221 -15.83 9.92 8.31
CA LYS A 221 -16.81 10.71 9.09
C LYS A 221 -16.12 11.65 10.07
N ASP A 222 -15.13 11.12 10.77
CA ASP A 222 -14.33 11.81 11.76
C ASP A 222 -12.89 11.30 11.73
N CYS A 223 -12.05 11.91 12.57
CA CYS A 223 -10.64 11.58 12.68
C CYS A 223 -10.28 10.75 13.93
N ASN A 224 -11.26 10.14 14.60
CA ASN A 224 -11.01 9.31 15.78
C ASN A 224 -10.38 7.96 15.40
N GLY A 225 -10.63 7.49 14.18
CA GLY A 225 -9.99 6.32 13.61
C GLY A 225 -10.44 6.10 12.18
N SER A 226 -9.58 5.51 11.36
CA SER A 226 -9.99 5.12 10.02
C SER A 226 -10.95 3.93 10.07
N LYS A 227 -11.76 3.80 9.03
CA LYS A 227 -12.39 2.51 8.71
C LYS A 227 -11.31 1.46 8.38
N VAL A 228 -11.69 0.19 8.28
CA VAL A 228 -10.77 -0.86 7.81
C VAL A 228 -10.38 -0.61 6.36
N MET A 229 -9.07 -0.77 6.12
CA MET A 229 -8.39 -0.58 4.85
C MET A 229 -7.68 -1.86 4.43
N LEU A 230 -7.62 -2.13 3.13
CA LEU A 230 -6.95 -3.29 2.56
C LEU A 230 -5.52 -2.97 2.10
N LEU A 231 -4.53 -3.67 2.64
CA LEU A 231 -3.10 -3.45 2.40
C LEU A 231 -2.34 -4.77 2.17
N GLY A 232 -1.26 -4.69 1.38
CA GLY A 232 -0.35 -5.83 1.19
C GLY A 232 -0.86 -6.92 0.26
N ARG A 233 -0.21 -8.08 0.32
CA ARG A 233 -0.53 -9.26 -0.49
C ARG A 233 -1.72 -10.01 0.12
N PHE A 234 -2.41 -10.82 -0.70
CA PHE A 234 -3.53 -11.68 -0.31
C PHE A 234 -4.81 -10.99 0.21
N LYS A 235 -4.81 -9.67 0.38
CA LYS A 235 -5.95 -8.85 0.83
C LYS A 235 -7.28 -9.06 0.09
N PHE A 236 -7.25 -9.61 -1.14
CA PHE A 236 -8.44 -9.92 -1.96
C PHE A 236 -8.72 -11.41 -2.13
N SER A 237 -7.89 -12.29 -1.56
CA SER A 237 -8.00 -13.73 -1.72
C SER A 237 -8.17 -14.47 -0.40
N ASP A 238 -7.69 -13.90 0.72
CA ASP A 238 -7.78 -14.48 2.05
C ASP A 238 -8.26 -13.41 3.05
N LYS A 239 -9.27 -13.73 3.85
CA LYS A 239 -9.83 -12.82 4.85
C LYS A 239 -8.90 -12.59 6.05
N ARG A 240 -7.99 -13.53 6.30
CA ARG A 240 -7.02 -13.47 7.38
C ARG A 240 -5.89 -12.48 7.10
N PHE A 241 -5.83 -11.89 5.90
CA PHE A 241 -4.72 -11.04 5.48
C PHE A 241 -5.10 -9.58 5.23
N GLY A 242 -4.18 -8.68 5.55
CA GLY A 242 -4.11 -7.36 4.94
C GLY A 242 -5.21 -6.38 5.33
N ARG A 243 -5.81 -6.50 6.53
CA ARG A 243 -6.74 -5.48 7.06
C ARG A 243 -6.03 -4.61 8.08
N VAL A 244 -6.05 -3.30 7.85
CA VAL A 244 -5.37 -2.32 8.68
C VAL A 244 -6.29 -1.15 9.03
N LYS A 245 -5.99 -0.46 10.13
CA LYS A 245 -6.62 0.81 10.51
C LYS A 245 -5.56 1.85 10.79
N PHE A 246 -5.85 3.10 10.47
CA PHE A 246 -5.02 4.26 10.76
C PHE A 246 -5.60 5.08 11.90
N SER A 247 -4.71 5.68 12.69
CA SER A 247 -5.03 6.71 13.67
C SER A 247 -4.03 7.85 13.56
N LEU A 248 -4.45 9.05 13.93
CA LEU A 248 -3.57 10.20 14.03
C LEU A 248 -2.76 10.11 15.33
N LYS A 249 -1.44 10.30 15.26
CA LYS A 249 -0.60 10.46 16.45
C LYS A 249 -0.75 11.86 17.05
N THR A 250 -0.87 12.85 16.19
CA THR A 250 -1.07 14.25 16.58
C THR A 250 -2.45 14.69 16.08
N PRO A 251 -3.31 15.24 16.94
CA PRO A 251 -4.57 15.83 16.51
C PRO A 251 -4.33 16.91 15.45
N ILE A 252 -5.14 16.88 14.40
CA ILE A 252 -5.17 17.94 13.39
C ILE A 252 -6.31 18.90 13.75
N ALA A 253 -6.02 20.20 13.80
CA ALA A 253 -7.06 21.21 14.01
C ALA A 253 -8.13 21.10 12.92
N ASP A 254 -9.40 21.19 13.32
CA ASP A 254 -10.56 21.12 12.42
C ASP A 254 -10.62 19.86 11.54
N CYS A 255 -10.02 18.75 11.96
CA CYS A 255 -9.90 17.54 11.13
C CYS A 255 -11.25 17.05 10.55
N ASN A 256 -12.30 17.04 11.37
CA ASN A 256 -13.64 16.63 10.94
C ASN A 256 -14.22 17.59 9.88
N LYS A 257 -13.93 18.89 9.99
CA LYS A 257 -14.34 19.90 9.00
C LYS A 257 -13.61 19.69 7.68
N LEU A 258 -12.29 19.45 7.70
CA LEU A 258 -11.51 19.17 6.49
C LEU A 258 -12.08 17.98 5.70
N VAL A 259 -12.37 16.88 6.40
CA VAL A 259 -12.98 15.68 5.78
C VAL A 259 -14.40 15.99 5.28
N SER A 260 -15.22 16.69 6.07
CA SER A 260 -16.60 17.07 5.68
C SER A 260 -16.62 17.94 4.43
N ASP A 261 -15.74 18.94 4.35
CA ASP A 261 -15.64 19.85 3.21
C ASP A 261 -15.22 19.10 1.93
N PHE A 262 -14.29 18.15 2.06
CA PHE A 262 -13.94 17.24 0.96
C PHE A 262 -15.13 16.40 0.50
N VAL A 263 -15.85 15.77 1.42
CA VAL A 263 -17.02 14.95 1.11
C VAL A 263 -18.10 15.78 0.41
N LYS A 264 -18.37 16.99 0.88
CA LYS A 264 -19.33 17.92 0.25
C LYS A 264 -18.90 18.33 -1.15
N GLN A 265 -17.62 18.65 -1.36
CA GLN A 265 -17.13 19.16 -2.65
C GLN A 265 -16.98 18.08 -3.73
N PHE A 266 -16.60 16.86 -3.35
CA PHE A 266 -16.28 15.80 -4.29
C PHE A 266 -17.29 14.66 -4.34
N ASN A 267 -18.20 14.58 -3.35
CA ASN A 267 -19.18 13.51 -3.21
C ASN A 267 -18.57 12.12 -3.48
N PRO A 268 -17.51 11.72 -2.75
CA PRO A 268 -16.80 10.48 -3.00
C PRO A 268 -17.68 9.28 -2.73
N ARG A 269 -17.62 8.28 -3.61
CA ARG A 269 -18.29 7.00 -3.41
C ARG A 269 -17.73 6.30 -2.18
N TYR A 270 -18.63 5.90 -1.28
CA TYR A 270 -18.26 5.06 -0.15
C TYR A 270 -17.86 3.65 -0.62
N ILE A 271 -16.67 3.21 -0.21
CA ILE A 271 -16.13 1.88 -0.51
C ILE A 271 -16.09 1.08 0.79
N ASN A 272 -16.91 0.02 0.88
CA ASN A 272 -16.85 -0.93 1.98
C ASN A 272 -15.77 -1.99 1.70
N GLU A 273 -14.74 -2.02 2.54
CA GLU A 273 -13.60 -2.93 2.43
C GLU A 273 -13.67 -4.10 3.43
N GLU A 274 -14.69 -4.11 4.29
CA GLU A 274 -15.00 -5.22 5.20
C GLU A 274 -15.91 -6.19 4.45
N TRP A 275 -15.32 -7.23 3.85
CA TRP A 275 -16.00 -8.24 3.07
C TRP A 275 -15.88 -9.63 3.67
#